data_AF-X0GLY9-F1
#
_entry.id   AF-X0GLY9-F1
#
_cell.length_a   1.000
_cell.length_b   1.000
_cell.length_c   1.000
_cell.angle_alpha   90.00
_cell.angle_beta   90.00
_cell.angle_gamma   90.00
#
_symmetry.space_group_name_H-M   'P 1'
#
loop_
_entity.id
_entity.type
_entity.pdbx_description
1 polymer ?
#
loop_
_entity_poly.entity_id
_entity_poly.type
_entity_poly.pdbx_seq_one_letter_code
_entity_poly.pdbx_strand_id
1 'polypeptide(L)'
;MTEFVSANTTASTSAERCQLIGDPDLYGLGVRLSFYISWAAGLLASALGTIEALKSPRLNSNVLLLTLLIVLIHGMHRGSFAVLEWYIVTNLAFMSLFTHISLVPFFFVPIVKALVRVSMSVFEDNKEENNPTGTGGPAPLPQLSSPNQNAAISSNPEEIIEDGVEKGAKKRVGKLHRIIYYNDPVGLGFTFLIYGIIGCCMPWVYFVRSRSGYMDNCAVPVVYFGTFDIYNRHWQTFLKVSAVIGVPASCLPILLGSYMVTRGVMKQRIIDTAVGTESHA
;
A
#
# COMPACT_ATOMS: atom_id res chain seq x y z
N MET A 1 25.91 -12.40 -5.17
CA MET A 1 25.67 -11.86 -3.81
C MET A 1 26.64 -10.70 -3.66
N THR A 2 26.14 -9.46 -3.69
CA THR A 2 26.96 -8.24 -3.60
C THR A 2 27.28 -7.95 -2.14
N GLU A 3 28.56 -7.84 -1.82
CA GLU A 3 29.04 -7.55 -0.46
C GLU A 3 29.38 -6.06 -0.38
N PHE A 4 28.78 -5.34 0.57
CA PHE A 4 29.01 -3.92 0.76
C PHE A 4 30.17 -3.73 1.74
N VAL A 5 31.28 -3.15 1.28
CA VAL A 5 32.45 -2.89 2.12
C VAL A 5 32.46 -1.41 2.50
N SER A 6 32.52 -1.14 3.81
CA SER A 6 32.59 0.21 4.38
C SER A 6 33.90 0.91 4.00
N ALA A 7 33.84 2.22 3.75
CA ALA A 7 34.95 3.06 3.29
C ALA A 7 36.19 3.08 4.21
N ASN A 8 36.10 2.53 5.43
CA ASN A 8 37.20 2.48 6.40
C ASN A 8 38.01 1.17 6.42
N THR A 9 37.73 0.24 5.50
CA THR A 9 38.45 -1.05 5.45
C THR A 9 39.51 -1.00 4.36
N THR A 10 40.78 -0.87 4.73
CA THR A 10 41.93 -0.98 3.81
C THR A 10 42.05 -2.41 3.29
N ALA A 11 41.35 -2.68 2.18
CA ALA A 11 41.31 -3.98 1.53
C ALA A 11 42.57 -4.21 0.67
N SER A 12 43.46 -5.07 1.16
CA SER A 12 44.52 -5.71 0.37
C SER A 12 44.24 -7.21 0.25
N THR A 13 43.22 -7.58 -0.50
CA THR A 13 43.13 -8.92 -1.10
C THR A 13 42.35 -8.82 -2.41
N SER A 14 43.08 -9.06 -3.49
CA SER A 14 42.66 -9.14 -4.89
C SER A 14 41.58 -10.20 -5.09
N ALA A 15 40.32 -9.79 -4.98
CA ALA A 15 39.21 -10.43 -5.65
C ALA A 15 38.43 -9.30 -6.32
N GLU A 16 38.46 -9.29 -7.65
CA GLU A 16 37.86 -8.32 -8.56
C GLU A 16 36.31 -8.38 -8.52
N ARG A 17 35.74 -8.25 -7.31
CA ARG A 17 34.30 -8.12 -7.12
C ARG A 17 33.97 -6.64 -7.27
N CYS A 18 33.20 -6.34 -8.31
CA CYS A 18 32.27 -5.23 -8.38
C CYS A 18 31.81 -4.70 -7.01
N GLN A 19 32.57 -3.77 -6.43
CA GLN A 19 32.25 -3.19 -5.15
C GLN A 19 31.42 -1.94 -5.42
N LEU A 20 30.12 -2.07 -5.22
CA LEU A 20 29.23 -0.92 -5.34
C LEU A 20 29.49 0.01 -4.14
N ILE A 21 30.06 1.18 -4.41
CA ILE A 21 30.25 2.21 -3.40
C ILE A 21 28.91 2.88 -3.17
N GLY A 22 28.33 2.62 -2.00
CA GLY A 22 27.11 3.25 -1.52
C GLY A 22 27.17 3.49 -0.02
N ASP A 23 26.34 4.40 0.46
CA ASP A 23 26.20 4.76 1.87
C ASP A 23 25.47 3.64 2.64
N PRO A 24 26.18 2.87 3.49
CA PRO A 24 25.59 1.76 4.25
C PRO A 24 24.48 2.20 5.19
N ASP A 25 24.37 3.49 5.53
CA ASP A 25 23.31 3.99 6.40
C ASP A 25 21.96 4.04 5.67
N LEU A 26 21.95 4.25 4.34
CA LEU A 26 20.74 4.31 3.52
C LEU A 26 20.12 2.92 3.29
N TYR A 27 20.96 1.89 3.18
CA TYR A 27 20.52 0.53 2.89
C TYR A 27 20.82 -0.47 4.01
N GLY A 28 21.25 0.03 5.17
CA GLY A 28 21.54 -0.77 6.34
C GLY A 28 20.36 -1.67 6.70
N LEU A 29 20.67 -2.83 7.28
CA LEU A 29 19.67 -3.82 7.67
C LEU A 29 18.57 -3.21 8.54
N GLY A 30 18.93 -2.26 9.43
CA GLY A 30 17.99 -1.56 10.30
C GLY A 30 16.94 -0.73 9.55
N VAL A 31 17.34 0.04 8.53
CA VAL A 31 16.40 0.84 7.72
C VAL A 31 15.43 -0.07 6.98
N ARG A 32 15.95 -1.11 6.31
CA ARG A 32 15.12 -2.07 5.57
C ARG A 32 14.14 -2.81 6.48
N LEU A 33 14.60 -3.33 7.62
CA LEU A 33 13.74 -3.98 8.61
C LEU A 33 12.66 -3.02 9.14
N SER A 34 12.98 -1.74 9.33
CA SER A 34 12.00 -0.74 9.78
C SER A 34 10.86 -0.56 8.76
N PHE A 35 11.18 -0.54 7.46
CA PHE A 35 10.16 -0.53 6.40
C PHE A 35 9.33 -1.81 6.40
N TYR A 36 9.97 -2.98 6.48
CA TYR A 36 9.24 -4.26 6.46
C TYR A 36 8.35 -4.45 7.69
N ILE A 37 8.81 -4.09 8.88
CA ILE A 37 8.03 -4.15 10.11
C ILE A 37 6.86 -3.17 10.03
N SER A 38 7.09 -1.94 9.58
CA SER A 38 6.02 -0.95 9.42
C SER A 38 4.97 -1.38 8.39
N TRP A 39 5.41 -1.99 7.28
CA TRP A 39 4.55 -2.54 6.24
C TRP A 39 3.74 -3.74 6.75
N ALA A 40 4.37 -4.68 7.43
CA ALA A 40 3.71 -5.86 8.01
C ALA A 40 2.69 -5.45 9.08
N ALA A 41 3.01 -4.47 9.93
CA ALA A 41 2.09 -3.92 10.92
C ALA A 41 0.87 -3.25 10.24
N GLY A 42 1.10 -2.51 9.14
CA GLY A 42 0.02 -1.92 8.35
C GLY A 42 -0.89 -2.98 7.71
N LEU A 43 -0.32 -4.06 7.18
CA LEU A 43 -1.08 -5.18 6.64
C LEU A 43 -1.89 -5.90 7.73
N LEU A 44 -1.28 -6.19 8.88
CA LEU A 44 -1.94 -6.89 9.97
C LEU A 44 -3.10 -6.06 10.54
N ALA A 45 -2.88 -4.76 10.78
CA ALA A 45 -3.94 -3.86 11.22
C ALA A 45 -5.08 -3.75 10.19
N SER A 46 -4.75 -3.78 8.90
CA SER A 46 -5.76 -3.80 7.83
C SER A 46 -6.54 -5.10 7.78
N ALA A 47 -5.87 -6.24 7.94
CA ALA A 47 -6.47 -7.57 7.94
C ALA A 47 -7.40 -7.78 9.14
N LEU A 48 -7.02 -7.27 10.32
CA LEU A 48 -7.82 -7.33 11.54
C LEU A 48 -8.95 -6.29 11.58
N GLY A 49 -9.03 -5.38 10.60
CA GLY A 49 -10.02 -4.30 10.58
C GLY A 49 -9.79 -3.23 11.66
N THR A 50 -8.63 -3.23 12.33
CA THR A 50 -8.28 -2.29 13.39
C THR A 50 -7.66 -1.03 12.79
N ILE A 51 -8.49 -0.22 12.12
CA ILE A 51 -8.03 0.99 11.40
C ILE A 51 -7.38 2.01 12.33
N GLU A 52 -7.79 2.08 13.60
CA GLU A 52 -7.20 2.99 14.59
C GLU A 52 -5.72 2.66 14.85
N ALA A 53 -5.35 1.37 14.76
CA ALA A 53 -3.97 0.92 14.92
C ALA A 53 -3.07 1.35 13.75
N LEU A 54 -3.62 1.78 12.60
CA LEU A 54 -2.83 2.27 11.46
C LEU A 54 -2.17 3.63 11.72
N LYS A 55 -2.62 4.37 12.74
CA LYS A 55 -2.04 5.69 13.07
C LYS A 55 -0.55 5.57 13.44
N SER A 56 -0.18 4.56 14.23
CA SER A 56 1.20 4.37 14.68
C SER A 56 2.16 3.97 13.54
N PRO A 57 1.87 2.95 12.71
CA PRO A 57 2.67 2.63 11.53
C PRO A 57 2.79 3.79 10.53
N ARG A 58 1.74 4.59 10.37
CA ARG A 58 1.78 5.77 9.48
C ARG A 58 2.71 6.85 10.02
N LEU A 59 2.62 7.16 11.31
CA LEU A 59 3.54 8.08 11.97
C LEU A 59 4.99 7.61 11.80
N ASN A 60 5.26 6.34 12.07
CA ASN A 60 6.59 5.75 11.92
C ASN A 60 7.08 5.83 10.47
N SER A 61 6.23 5.48 9.50
CA SER A 61 6.56 5.58 8.08
C SER A 61 6.87 7.02 7.66
N ASN A 62 6.10 8.00 8.14
CA ASN A 62 6.36 9.41 7.84
C ASN A 62 7.71 9.89 8.38
N VAL A 63 8.06 9.48 9.60
CA VAL A 63 9.38 9.80 10.19
C VAL A 63 10.48 9.16 9.35
N LEU A 64 10.37 7.86 9.03
CA LEU A 64 11.35 7.16 8.19
C LEU A 64 11.52 7.80 6.81
N LEU A 65 10.42 8.15 6.15
CA LEU A 65 10.44 8.79 4.84
C LEU A 65 11.05 10.19 4.88
N LEU A 66 10.78 10.96 5.93
CA LEU A 66 11.37 12.27 6.13
C LEU A 66 12.89 12.14 6.37
N THR A 67 13.31 11.21 7.23
CA THR A 67 14.72 10.92 7.48
C THR A 67 15.41 10.51 6.18
N LEU A 68 14.82 9.61 5.40
CA LEU A 68 15.34 9.24 4.09
C LEU A 68 15.45 10.44 3.16
N LEU A 69 14.41 11.27 3.05
CA LEU A 69 14.43 12.45 2.20
C LEU A 69 15.60 13.39 2.57
N ILE A 70 15.84 13.60 3.87
CA ILE A 70 16.96 14.40 4.35
C ILE A 70 18.30 13.77 3.97
N VAL A 71 18.48 12.47 4.23
CA VAL A 71 19.73 11.75 3.91
C VAL A 71 19.98 11.74 2.40
N LEU A 72 18.93 11.58 1.59
CA LEU A 72 19.00 11.64 0.14
C LEU A 72 19.45 13.01 -0.35
N ILE A 73 18.84 14.09 0.16
CA ILE A 73 19.24 15.46 -0.17
C ILE A 73 20.72 15.69 0.19
N HIS A 74 21.13 15.22 1.37
CA HIS A 74 22.50 15.36 1.85
C HIS A 74 23.51 14.57 1.01
N GLY A 75 23.20 13.30 0.70
CA GLY A 75 24.01 12.45 -0.17
C GLY A 75 24.12 12.99 -1.59
N MET A 76 23.04 13.59 -2.10
CA MET A 76 23.04 14.27 -3.40
C MET A 76 24.00 15.47 -3.41
N HIS A 77 24.02 16.28 -2.35
CA HIS A 77 24.96 17.40 -2.25
C HIS A 77 26.42 16.94 -2.17
N ARG A 78 26.68 15.80 -1.51
CA ARG A 78 28.05 15.30 -1.29
C ARG A 78 28.68 14.52 -2.45
N GLY A 79 27.93 14.18 -3.49
CA GLY A 79 28.51 13.36 -4.56
C GLY A 79 28.41 11.85 -4.33
N SER A 80 28.12 11.40 -3.11
CA SER A 80 28.18 9.98 -2.72
C SER A 80 26.97 9.14 -3.15
N PHE A 81 25.94 9.77 -3.72
CA PHE A 81 24.66 9.12 -3.95
C PHE A 81 24.61 8.29 -5.25
N ALA A 82 24.35 6.99 -5.12
CA ALA A 82 24.24 6.06 -6.24
C ALA A 82 22.76 5.85 -6.66
N VAL A 83 22.51 5.68 -7.96
CA VAL A 83 21.14 5.46 -8.50
C VAL A 83 20.50 4.20 -7.96
N LEU A 84 21.30 3.16 -7.68
CA LEU A 84 20.78 1.94 -7.10
C LEU A 84 20.15 2.21 -5.72
N GLU A 85 20.74 3.10 -4.92
CA GLU A 85 20.21 3.48 -3.61
C GLU A 85 18.85 4.16 -3.76
N TRP A 86 18.75 5.11 -4.70
CA TRP A 86 17.47 5.74 -5.03
C TRP A 86 16.42 4.72 -5.42
N TYR A 87 16.79 3.77 -6.27
CA TYR A 87 15.88 2.74 -6.75
C TYR A 87 15.37 1.87 -5.60
N ILE A 88 16.25 1.38 -4.73
CA ILE A 88 15.88 0.56 -3.57
C ILE A 88 14.98 1.36 -2.62
N VAL A 89 15.40 2.56 -2.25
CA VAL A 89 14.68 3.41 -1.30
C VAL A 89 13.30 3.78 -1.82
N THR A 90 13.20 4.13 -3.11
CA THR A 90 11.92 4.50 -3.71
C THR A 90 10.97 3.30 -3.76
N ASN A 91 11.46 2.09 -4.06
CA ASN A 91 10.62 0.89 -4.03
C ASN A 91 10.12 0.57 -2.61
N LEU A 92 10.98 0.68 -1.60
CA LEU A 92 10.57 0.50 -0.19
C LEU A 92 9.53 1.54 0.24
N ALA A 93 9.72 2.79 -0.17
CA ALA A 93 8.74 3.84 0.03
C ALA A 93 7.42 3.48 -0.66
N PHE A 94 7.41 3.22 -1.97
CA PHE A 94 6.17 2.89 -2.68
C PHE A 94 5.42 1.71 -2.05
N MET A 95 6.12 0.65 -1.64
CA MET A 95 5.50 -0.49 -0.93
C MET A 95 4.80 -0.06 0.37
N SER A 96 5.42 0.82 1.15
CA SER A 96 4.80 1.40 2.35
C SER A 96 3.58 2.26 2.00
N LEU A 97 3.65 3.08 0.95
CA LEU A 97 2.51 3.88 0.49
C LEU A 97 1.31 3.01 0.13
N PHE A 98 1.53 1.91 -0.60
CA PHE A 98 0.46 1.00 -1.01
C PHE A 98 -0.31 0.43 0.18
N THR A 99 0.39 0.13 1.28
CA THR A 99 -0.28 -0.30 2.52
C THR A 99 -1.07 0.82 3.20
N HIS A 100 -0.55 2.05 3.22
CA HIS A 100 -1.20 3.17 3.90
C HIS A 100 -2.40 3.74 3.15
N ILE A 101 -2.30 3.84 1.83
CA ILE A 101 -3.41 4.31 0.97
C ILE A 101 -4.56 3.29 0.96
N SER A 102 -4.32 2.06 1.45
CA SER A 102 -5.36 1.03 1.51
C SER A 102 -5.98 0.87 0.12
N LEU A 103 -5.18 0.43 -0.86
CA LEU A 103 -5.74 -0.30 -2.00
C LEU A 103 -6.17 -1.73 -1.57
N VAL A 104 -5.82 -2.14 -0.35
CA VAL A 104 -6.22 -3.41 0.27
C VAL A 104 -7.76 -3.58 0.29
N PRO A 105 -8.61 -2.63 0.69
CA PRO A 105 -10.06 -2.78 0.55
C PRO A 105 -10.52 -2.94 -0.91
N PHE A 106 -9.76 -2.43 -1.88
CA PHE A 106 -10.13 -2.52 -3.30
C PHE A 106 -9.72 -3.85 -3.93
N PHE A 107 -8.54 -4.39 -3.58
CA PHE A 107 -8.05 -5.68 -4.11
C PHE A 107 -8.32 -6.85 -3.18
N PHE A 108 -8.16 -6.68 -1.87
CA PHE A 108 -8.30 -7.74 -0.88
C PHE A 108 -9.75 -8.03 -0.50
N VAL A 109 -10.67 -7.05 -0.46
CA VAL A 109 -12.10 -7.33 -0.19
C VAL A 109 -12.72 -8.24 -1.25
N PRO A 110 -12.53 -8.04 -2.57
CA PRO A 110 -13.06 -8.98 -3.55
C PRO A 110 -12.39 -10.35 -3.44
N ILE A 111 -11.07 -10.44 -3.16
CA ILE A 111 -10.36 -11.71 -2.98
C ILE A 111 -10.86 -12.46 -1.74
N VAL A 112 -11.00 -11.80 -0.59
CA VAL A 112 -11.52 -12.39 0.64
C VAL A 112 -13.00 -12.77 0.45
N LYS A 113 -13.80 -11.95 -0.22
CA LYS A 113 -15.20 -12.27 -0.55
C LYS A 113 -15.30 -13.48 -1.49
N ALA A 114 -14.34 -13.65 -2.40
CA ALA A 114 -14.25 -14.83 -3.25
C ALA A 114 -13.85 -16.07 -2.44
N LEU A 115 -12.83 -15.98 -1.60
CA LEU A 115 -12.37 -17.06 -0.72
C LEU A 115 -13.44 -17.52 0.27
N VAL A 116 -14.18 -16.58 0.87
CA VAL A 116 -15.29 -16.90 1.79
C VAL A 116 -16.43 -17.58 1.04
N ARG A 117 -16.76 -17.14 -0.19
CA ARG A 117 -17.77 -17.82 -1.02
C ARG A 117 -17.36 -19.25 -1.34
N VAL A 118 -16.10 -19.47 -1.74
CA VAL A 118 -15.57 -20.81 -2.01
C VAL A 118 -15.56 -21.68 -0.75
N SER A 119 -15.22 -21.11 0.41
CA SER A 119 -15.21 -21.86 1.68
C SER A 119 -16.62 -22.25 2.12
N MET A 120 -17.60 -21.37 1.91
CA MET A 120 -19.00 -21.64 2.22
C MET A 120 -19.60 -22.71 1.31
N SER A 121 -19.34 -22.69 0.00
CA SER A 121 -19.87 -23.69 -0.93
C SER A 121 -19.36 -25.09 -0.61
N VAL A 122 -18.08 -25.21 -0.25
CA VAL A 122 -17.50 -26.50 0.20
C VAL A 122 -18.16 -27.01 1.47
N PHE A 123 -18.65 -26.12 2.35
CA PHE A 123 -19.30 -26.51 3.59
C PHE A 123 -20.76 -26.95 3.39
N GLU A 124 -21.46 -26.36 2.42
CA GLU A 124 -22.83 -26.78 2.07
C GLU A 124 -22.86 -28.14 1.38
N ASP A 125 -21.94 -28.42 0.45
CA ASP A 125 -21.87 -29.73 -0.22
C ASP A 125 -21.67 -30.89 0.78
N ASN A 126 -20.91 -30.67 1.86
CA ASN A 126 -20.70 -31.66 2.91
C ASN A 126 -21.91 -31.91 3.81
N LYS A 127 -22.91 -31.02 3.80
CA LYS A 127 -24.10 -31.13 4.67
C LYS A 127 -25.18 -31.99 4.02
N GLU A 128 -25.23 -32.07 2.70
CA GLU A 128 -26.28 -32.79 1.97
C GLU A 128 -26.03 -34.30 1.92
N GLU A 129 -24.76 -34.73 1.97
CA GLU A 129 -24.39 -36.16 1.97
C GLU A 129 -24.68 -36.88 3.30
N ASN A 130 -24.96 -36.14 4.38
CA ASN A 130 -25.20 -36.70 5.72
C ASN A 130 -26.68 -36.77 6.13
N ASN A 131 -27.64 -36.58 5.21
CA ASN A 131 -29.06 -36.74 5.54
C ASN A 131 -29.53 -38.15 5.15
N PRO A 132 -29.60 -39.12 6.09
CA PRO A 132 -30.02 -40.48 5.79
C PRO A 132 -31.48 -40.47 5.35
N THR A 133 -31.69 -40.71 4.06
CA THR A 133 -33.02 -40.88 3.48
C THR A 133 -33.51 -42.30 3.78
N GLY A 134 -34.50 -42.40 4.68
CA GLY A 134 -35.27 -43.60 4.99
C GLY A 134 -35.90 -43.43 6.36
N THR A 135 -37.23 -43.46 6.55
CA THR A 135 -38.20 -44.42 6.01
C THR A 135 -39.62 -43.96 6.34
N GLY A 136 -40.56 -44.18 5.41
CA GLY A 136 -41.96 -44.52 5.72
C GLY A 136 -42.99 -43.39 5.85
N GLY A 137 -43.86 -43.27 4.83
CA GLY A 137 -45.10 -42.46 4.88
C GLY A 137 -46.19 -43.03 5.82
N PRO A 138 -47.41 -42.44 5.86
CA PRO A 138 -48.34 -42.64 4.73
C PRO A 138 -49.28 -41.47 4.35
N ALA A 139 -49.80 -41.61 3.12
CA ALA A 139 -51.10 -41.19 2.55
C ALA A 139 -51.38 -39.69 2.25
N PRO A 140 -51.71 -39.35 0.98
CA PRO A 140 -52.07 -37.99 0.56
C PRO A 140 -53.58 -37.70 0.70
N LEU A 141 -53.89 -36.52 1.24
CA LEU A 141 -55.25 -35.95 1.29
C LEU A 141 -55.53 -35.06 0.06
N PRO A 142 -56.81 -34.90 -0.32
CA PRO A 142 -57.22 -34.36 -1.61
C PRO A 142 -57.04 -32.84 -1.71
N GLN A 143 -56.57 -32.41 -2.88
CA GLN A 143 -56.34 -31.02 -3.24
C GLN A 143 -57.66 -30.25 -3.39
N LEU A 144 -57.77 -29.14 -2.67
CA LEU A 144 -58.80 -28.13 -2.88
C LEU A 144 -58.23 -27.03 -3.80
N SER A 145 -58.73 -27.00 -5.04
CA SER A 145 -58.38 -26.02 -6.05
C SER A 145 -58.91 -24.63 -5.69
N SER A 146 -58.00 -23.70 -5.37
CA SER A 146 -58.30 -22.27 -5.22
C SER A 146 -57.96 -21.53 -6.53
N PRO A 147 -58.93 -20.87 -7.18
CA PRO A 147 -58.69 -20.07 -8.36
C PRO A 147 -58.50 -18.61 -7.98
N ASN A 148 -57.25 -18.16 -7.88
CA ASN A 148 -56.78 -16.83 -8.27
C ASN A 148 -55.43 -16.54 -7.63
N GLN A 149 -54.35 -16.60 -8.41
CA GLN A 149 -53.12 -15.88 -8.12
C GLN A 149 -52.31 -15.68 -9.42
N ASN A 150 -52.95 -15.08 -10.42
CA ASN A 150 -52.26 -14.57 -11.60
C ASN A 150 -51.71 -13.17 -11.29
N ALA A 151 -50.62 -13.13 -10.53
CA ALA A 151 -49.62 -12.08 -10.57
C ALA A 151 -48.33 -12.64 -9.96
N ALA A 152 -47.87 -13.77 -10.50
CA ALA A 152 -46.51 -14.25 -10.27
C ALA A 152 -45.56 -13.22 -10.92
N ILE A 153 -45.18 -12.22 -10.13
CA ILE A 153 -43.97 -11.46 -10.38
C ILE A 153 -42.86 -12.49 -10.24
N SER A 154 -42.45 -13.03 -11.38
CA SER A 154 -41.25 -13.86 -11.57
C SER A 154 -40.01 -12.99 -11.35
N SER A 155 -39.91 -12.32 -10.21
CA SER A 155 -38.63 -11.82 -9.72
C SER A 155 -37.91 -13.05 -9.21
N ASN A 156 -36.91 -13.48 -9.97
CA ASN A 156 -36.07 -14.61 -9.62
C ASN A 156 -35.53 -14.36 -8.19
N PRO A 157 -35.81 -15.22 -7.19
CA PRO A 157 -35.40 -14.97 -5.80
C PRO A 157 -33.91 -14.69 -5.64
N GLU A 158 -33.10 -15.23 -6.54
CA GLU A 158 -31.67 -14.95 -6.68
C GLU A 158 -31.35 -13.46 -6.90
N GLU A 159 -32.14 -12.76 -7.71
CA GLU A 159 -31.89 -11.35 -8.06
C GLU A 159 -32.16 -10.40 -6.88
N ILE A 160 -33.11 -10.75 -6.00
CA ILE A 160 -33.41 -9.99 -4.79
C ILE A 160 -32.31 -10.14 -3.74
N ILE A 161 -31.68 -11.32 -3.67
CA ILE A 161 -30.60 -11.60 -2.71
C ILE A 161 -29.31 -10.88 -3.12
N GLU A 162 -29.00 -10.79 -4.43
CA GLU A 162 -27.79 -10.10 -4.90
C GLU A 162 -27.81 -8.58 -4.63
N ASP A 163 -28.93 -7.87 -4.87
CA ASP A 163 -28.99 -6.40 -4.66
C ASP A 163 -28.85 -6.03 -3.16
N GLY A 164 -29.38 -6.86 -2.26
CA GLY A 164 -29.25 -6.66 -0.82
C GLY A 164 -27.80 -6.77 -0.33
N VAL A 165 -27.06 -7.75 -0.84
CA VAL A 165 -25.65 -7.98 -0.48
C VAL A 165 -24.75 -6.86 -1.04
N GLU A 166 -25.02 -6.37 -2.25
CA GLU A 166 -24.23 -5.28 -2.85
C GLU A 166 -24.40 -3.95 -2.11
N LYS A 167 -25.66 -3.55 -1.81
CA LYS A 167 -25.93 -2.34 -1.02
C LYS A 167 -25.28 -2.39 0.35
N GLY A 168 -25.35 -3.56 1.02
CA GLY A 168 -24.68 -3.78 2.30
C GLY A 168 -23.17 -3.59 2.22
N ALA A 169 -22.54 -4.13 1.18
CA ALA A 169 -21.11 -4.00 0.94
C ALA A 169 -20.68 -2.55 0.67
N LYS A 170 -21.38 -1.83 -0.23
CA LYS A 170 -21.10 -0.41 -0.54
C LYS A 170 -21.20 0.47 0.71
N LYS A 171 -22.21 0.24 1.56
CA LYS A 171 -22.38 0.98 2.83
C LYS A 171 -21.22 0.73 3.80
N ARG A 172 -20.74 -0.52 3.90
CA ARG A 172 -19.58 -0.88 4.74
C ARG A 172 -18.28 -0.26 4.20
N VAL A 173 -18.04 -0.32 2.90
CA VAL A 173 -16.86 0.30 2.25
C VAL A 173 -16.86 1.82 2.43
N GLY A 174 -18.01 2.47 2.24
CA GLY A 174 -18.15 3.93 2.47
C GLY A 174 -17.89 4.33 3.93
N LYS A 175 -18.37 3.53 4.90
CA LYS A 175 -18.08 3.75 6.32
C LYS A 175 -16.59 3.57 6.62
N LEU A 176 -15.95 2.53 6.07
CA LEU A 176 -14.53 2.26 6.26
C LEU A 176 -13.66 3.37 5.66
N HIS A 177 -13.96 3.81 4.44
CA HIS A 177 -13.24 4.91 3.78
C HIS A 177 -13.33 6.20 4.61
N ARG A 178 -14.51 6.49 5.17
CA ARG A 178 -14.70 7.61 6.10
C ARG A 178 -13.85 7.45 7.37
N ILE A 179 -13.79 6.26 7.96
CA ILE A 179 -12.98 6.04 9.17
C ILE A 179 -11.47 6.22 8.87
N ILE A 180 -10.98 5.60 7.79
CA ILE A 180 -9.55 5.66 7.41
C ILE A 180 -9.11 7.10 7.12
N TYR A 181 -9.91 7.85 6.35
CA TYR A 181 -9.56 9.19 5.91
C TYR A 181 -9.75 10.25 7.01
N TYR A 182 -10.71 10.07 7.92
CA TYR A 182 -11.03 11.06 8.93
C TYR A 182 -10.37 10.85 10.30
N ASN A 183 -9.84 9.66 10.60
CA ASN A 183 -9.22 9.41 11.91
C ASN A 183 -7.84 10.08 12.06
N ASP A 184 -7.13 10.33 10.96
CA ASP A 184 -5.83 11.00 10.99
C ASP A 184 -5.53 11.70 9.64
N PRO A 185 -6.21 12.82 9.34
CA PRO A 185 -6.03 13.54 8.09
C PRO A 185 -4.65 14.22 8.01
N VAL A 186 -4.06 14.58 9.16
CA VAL A 186 -2.76 15.24 9.22
C VAL A 186 -1.65 14.25 8.88
N GLY A 187 -1.62 13.08 9.51
CA GLY A 187 -0.63 12.06 9.21
C GLY A 187 -0.71 11.58 7.77
N LEU A 188 -1.91 11.34 7.23
CA LEU A 188 -2.08 10.94 5.83
C LEU A 188 -1.70 12.07 4.85
N GLY A 189 -2.05 13.32 5.17
CA GLY A 189 -1.66 14.47 4.37
C GLY A 189 -0.15 14.65 4.31
N PHE A 190 0.55 14.45 5.43
CA PHE A 190 2.01 14.51 5.48
C PHE A 190 2.66 13.37 4.69
N THR A 191 2.07 12.17 4.70
CA THR A 191 2.49 11.07 3.82
C THR A 191 2.43 11.52 2.36
N PHE A 192 1.28 12.02 1.88
CA PHE A 192 1.14 12.47 0.50
C PHE A 192 2.12 13.59 0.11
N LEU A 193 2.38 14.53 1.02
CA LEU A 193 3.38 15.58 0.82
C LEU A 193 4.77 14.99 0.57
N ILE A 194 5.25 14.10 1.44
CA ILE A 194 6.59 13.52 1.30
C ILE A 194 6.71 12.71 0.00
N TYR A 195 5.72 11.88 -0.33
CA TYR A 195 5.76 11.11 -1.57
C TYR A 195 5.71 11.98 -2.82
N GLY A 196 4.89 13.04 -2.80
CA GLY A 196 4.85 14.01 -3.87
C GLY A 196 6.20 14.69 -4.08
N ILE A 197 6.87 15.09 -2.99
CA ILE A 197 8.22 15.69 -3.04
C ILE A 197 9.23 14.68 -3.61
N ILE A 198 9.27 13.44 -3.11
CA ILE A 198 10.15 12.39 -3.62
C ILE A 198 9.92 12.16 -5.12
N GLY A 199 8.66 12.10 -5.55
CA GLY A 199 8.27 11.95 -6.95
C GLY A 199 8.77 13.11 -7.82
N CYS A 200 8.61 14.35 -7.36
CA CYS A 200 9.13 15.55 -8.04
C CYS A 200 10.67 15.59 -8.09
N CYS A 201 11.37 14.95 -7.14
CA CYS A 201 12.82 14.83 -7.15
C CYS A 201 13.35 13.74 -8.12
N MET A 202 12.51 12.79 -8.57
CA MET A 202 12.96 11.69 -9.43
C MET A 202 13.68 12.13 -10.71
N PRO A 203 13.17 13.10 -11.50
CA PRO A 203 13.86 13.51 -12.72
C PRO A 203 15.28 13.97 -12.40
N TRP A 204 15.44 14.84 -11.41
CA TRP A 204 16.75 15.34 -11.01
C TRP A 204 17.75 14.21 -10.75
N VAL A 205 17.35 13.20 -9.97
CA VAL A 205 18.19 12.04 -9.66
C VAL A 205 18.56 11.25 -10.92
N TYR A 206 17.59 10.91 -11.76
CA TYR A 206 17.88 10.10 -12.95
C TYR A 206 18.67 10.87 -14.01
N PHE A 207 18.45 12.17 -14.17
CA PHE A 207 19.20 12.99 -15.13
C PHE A 207 20.64 13.24 -14.66
N VAL A 208 20.83 13.65 -13.41
CA VAL A 208 22.15 14.04 -12.89
C VAL A 208 22.99 12.83 -12.48
N ARG A 209 22.36 11.79 -11.91
CA ARG A 209 23.09 10.70 -11.27
C ARG A 209 23.00 9.35 -11.96
N SER A 210 22.31 9.20 -13.10
CA SER A 210 22.13 7.89 -13.80
C SER A 210 23.38 7.00 -13.91
N ARG A 211 24.59 7.58 -13.99
CA ARG A 211 25.86 6.84 -14.10
C ARG A 211 26.71 6.82 -12.82
N SER A 212 26.23 7.39 -11.72
CA SER A 212 26.97 7.39 -10.46
C SER A 212 27.09 5.96 -9.93
N GLY A 213 28.31 5.58 -9.54
CA GLY A 213 28.65 4.23 -9.09
C GLY A 213 28.82 3.19 -10.20
N TYR A 214 28.73 3.59 -11.49
CA TYR A 214 29.00 2.67 -12.60
C TYR A 214 30.49 2.33 -12.68
N MET A 215 30.81 1.05 -12.82
CA MET A 215 32.14 0.56 -13.14
C MET A 215 32.07 -0.29 -14.42
N ASP A 216 33.09 -0.15 -15.28
CA ASP A 216 33.15 -0.94 -16.51
C ASP A 216 33.25 -2.44 -16.19
N ASN A 217 32.56 -3.25 -17.00
CA ASN A 217 32.42 -4.71 -16.83
C ASN A 217 31.66 -5.14 -15.55
N CYS A 218 30.97 -4.20 -14.91
CA CYS A 218 30.21 -4.47 -13.71
C CYS A 218 28.70 -4.44 -13.95
N ALA A 219 28.12 -5.61 -14.23
CA ALA A 219 26.68 -5.74 -14.33
C ALA A 219 26.05 -5.84 -12.93
N VAL A 220 25.11 -4.95 -12.63
CA VAL A 220 24.33 -4.99 -11.38
C VAL A 220 22.91 -5.44 -11.73
N PRO A 221 22.63 -6.76 -11.69
CA PRO A 221 21.31 -7.27 -12.04
C PRO A 221 20.32 -6.90 -10.95
N VAL A 222 19.26 -6.20 -11.34
CA VAL A 222 18.09 -5.97 -10.52
C VAL A 222 17.04 -7.00 -10.89
N VAL A 223 16.45 -7.67 -9.90
CA VAL A 223 15.41 -8.69 -10.08
C VAL A 223 14.07 -8.10 -9.70
N TYR A 224 13.20 -7.88 -10.68
CA TYR A 224 11.80 -7.49 -10.42
C TYR A 224 10.84 -8.36 -11.23
N PHE A 225 10.94 -8.34 -12.57
CA PHE A 225 10.23 -9.26 -13.49
C PHE A 225 11.18 -10.00 -14.44
N GLY A 226 12.47 -9.93 -14.15
CA GLY A 226 13.58 -10.40 -14.97
C GLY A 226 14.88 -9.80 -14.42
N THR A 227 16.01 -10.32 -14.86
CA THR A 227 17.33 -9.76 -14.54
C THR A 227 17.67 -8.68 -15.56
N PHE A 228 17.66 -7.42 -15.15
CA PHE A 228 18.10 -6.31 -15.99
C PHE A 228 19.28 -5.60 -15.35
N ASP A 229 20.26 -5.22 -16.16
CA ASP A 229 21.33 -4.35 -15.72
C ASP A 229 20.78 -2.93 -15.55
N ILE A 230 20.89 -2.37 -14.35
CA ILE A 230 20.43 -1.01 -14.05
C ILE A 230 21.15 0.05 -14.90
N TYR A 231 22.34 -0.27 -15.39
CA TYR A 231 23.15 0.60 -16.24
C TYR A 231 22.89 0.42 -17.74
N ASN A 232 21.96 -0.48 -18.12
CA ASN A 232 21.54 -0.62 -19.50
C ASN A 232 20.97 0.72 -20.04
N ARG A 233 21.46 1.17 -21.19
CA ARG A 233 21.07 2.46 -21.80
C ARG A 233 19.56 2.58 -22.03
N HIS A 234 18.90 1.49 -22.42
CA HIS A 234 17.45 1.49 -22.64
C HIS A 234 16.69 1.64 -21.33
N TRP A 235 17.14 0.95 -20.28
CA TRP A 235 16.56 1.06 -18.95
C TRP A 235 16.72 2.47 -18.35
N GLN A 236 17.91 3.06 -18.47
CA GLN A 236 18.13 4.45 -18.02
C GLN A 236 17.26 5.46 -18.79
N THR A 237 17.07 5.25 -20.09
CA THR A 237 16.20 6.09 -20.91
C THR A 237 14.74 5.96 -20.45
N PHE A 238 14.28 4.73 -20.22
CA PHE A 238 12.96 4.46 -19.66
C PHE A 238 12.76 5.16 -18.31
N LEU A 239 13.68 4.99 -17.35
CA LEU A 239 13.59 5.63 -16.04
C LEU A 239 13.50 7.16 -16.13
N LYS A 240 14.29 7.79 -17.00
CA LYS A 240 14.24 9.25 -17.23
C LYS A 240 12.89 9.70 -17.78
N VAL A 241 12.37 9.00 -18.79
CA VAL A 241 11.06 9.31 -19.39
C VAL A 241 9.94 9.12 -18.38
N SER A 242 9.92 7.98 -17.66
CA SER A 242 8.94 7.69 -16.62
C SER A 242 8.97 8.73 -15.50
N ALA A 243 10.16 9.21 -15.11
CA ALA A 243 10.28 10.25 -14.09
C ALA A 243 9.67 11.58 -14.53
N VAL A 244 9.88 12.01 -15.78
CA VAL A 244 9.28 13.25 -16.31
C VAL A 244 7.76 13.14 -16.37
N ILE A 245 7.24 12.01 -16.87
CA ILE A 245 5.80 11.74 -16.92
C ILE A 245 5.19 11.66 -15.51
N GLY A 246 5.97 11.20 -14.53
CA GLY A 246 5.56 11.09 -13.13
C GLY A 246 5.44 12.43 -12.39
N VAL A 247 6.04 13.52 -12.87
CA VAL A 247 6.01 14.82 -12.16
C VAL A 247 4.60 15.37 -12.01
N PRO A 248 3.76 15.50 -13.07
CA PRO A 248 2.37 15.95 -12.92
C PRO A 248 1.58 15.07 -11.95
N ALA A 249 1.78 13.76 -12.01
CA ALA A 249 1.13 12.81 -11.09
C ALA A 249 1.61 12.99 -9.64
N SER A 250 2.84 13.47 -9.42
CA SER A 250 3.42 13.72 -8.09
C SER A 250 2.98 15.08 -7.51
N CYS A 251 2.69 16.07 -8.35
CA CYS A 251 2.14 17.35 -7.90
C CYS A 251 0.75 17.21 -7.27
N LEU A 252 -0.09 16.29 -7.76
CA LEU A 252 -1.44 16.07 -7.23
C LEU A 252 -1.44 15.63 -5.75
N PRO A 253 -0.63 14.63 -5.32
CA PRO A 253 -0.38 14.33 -3.91
C PRO A 253 0.09 15.51 -3.08
N ILE A 254 0.94 16.40 -3.62
CA ILE A 254 1.40 17.59 -2.87
C ILE A 254 0.21 18.51 -2.57
N LEU A 255 -0.63 18.78 -3.57
CA LEU A 255 -1.82 19.62 -3.41
C LEU A 255 -2.83 18.99 -2.45
N LEU A 256 -3.11 17.69 -2.63
CA LEU A 256 -4.02 16.94 -1.77
C LEU A 256 -3.50 16.88 -0.33
N GLY A 257 -2.23 16.55 -0.15
CA GLY A 257 -1.57 16.50 1.15
C GLY A 257 -1.59 17.84 1.87
N SER A 258 -1.26 18.93 1.16
CA SER A 258 -1.33 20.30 1.68
C SER A 258 -2.74 20.65 2.15
N TYR A 259 -3.74 20.33 1.33
CA TYR A 259 -5.15 20.54 1.67
C TYR A 259 -5.57 19.76 2.92
N MET A 260 -5.20 18.48 2.99
CA MET A 260 -5.51 17.60 4.13
C MET A 260 -4.87 18.08 5.44
N VAL A 261 -3.59 18.46 5.40
CA VAL A 261 -2.88 18.99 6.56
C VAL A 261 -3.55 20.29 7.04
N THR A 262 -3.81 21.22 6.13
CA THR A 262 -4.43 22.51 6.48
C THR A 262 -5.81 22.33 7.11
N ARG A 263 -6.67 21.51 6.49
CA ARG A 263 -8.00 21.16 7.03
C ARG A 263 -7.92 20.42 8.36
N GLY A 264 -6.97 19.49 8.50
CA GLY A 264 -6.75 18.72 9.72
C GLY A 264 -6.33 19.60 10.89
N VAL A 265 -5.37 20.50 10.69
CA VAL A 265 -4.91 21.45 11.70
C VAL A 265 -6.01 22.44 12.10
N MET A 266 -6.77 22.96 11.13
CA MET A 266 -7.89 23.86 11.42
C MET A 266 -8.94 23.18 12.29
N LYS A 267 -9.27 21.91 12.02
CA LYS A 267 -10.22 21.14 12.82
C LYS A 267 -9.74 20.93 14.25
N GLN A 268 -8.45 20.65 14.45
CA GLN A 268 -7.86 20.50 15.79
C GLN A 268 -8.00 21.79 16.61
N ARG A 269 -7.66 22.94 16.02
CA ARG A 269 -7.78 24.24 16.70
C ARG A 269 -9.20 24.56 17.18
N ILE A 270 -10.23 24.18 16.40
CA ILE A 270 -11.64 24.39 16.77
C ILE A 270 -12.00 23.54 18.00
N ILE A 271 -11.55 22.27 18.02
CA ILE A 271 -11.80 21.36 19.14
C ILE A 271 -11.09 21.89 20.40
N ASP A 272 -9.83 22.30 20.28
CA ASP A 272 -9.06 22.82 21.41
C ASP A 272 -9.71 24.08 22.00
N THR A 273 -10.23 24.98 21.14
CA THR A 273 -10.97 26.17 21.58
C THR A 273 -12.25 25.80 22.33
N ALA A 274 -13.00 24.81 21.84
CA ALA A 274 -14.24 24.36 22.48
C ALA A 274 -14.00 23.70 23.85
N VAL A 275 -12.97 22.84 23.95
CA VAL A 275 -12.61 22.18 25.22
C VAL A 275 -12.11 23.21 26.24
N GLY A 276 -11.34 24.21 25.81
CA GLY A 276 -10.88 25.29 26.69
C GLY A 276 -12.04 26.09 27.31
N THR A 277 -13.11 26.35 26.55
CA THR A 277 -14.28 27.10 27.04
C THR A 277 -15.08 26.36 28.11
N GLU A 278 -15.14 25.02 28.06
CA GLU A 278 -15.84 24.23 29.09
C GLU A 278 -15.10 24.18 30.42
N SER A 279 -13.77 24.33 30.41
CA SER A 279 -12.96 24.30 31.65
C SER A 279 -13.09 25.53 32.54
N HIS A 280 -13.69 26.61 32.02
CA HIS A 280 -13.85 27.91 32.70
C HIS A 280 -15.29 28.23 33.09
N ALA A 281 -16.26 27.39 32.73
CA ALA A 281 -17.67 27.51 33.10
C ALA A 281 -17.98 26.68 34.34
#